data_AF-A0A914VE24-F1
#
_entry.id   AF-A0A914VE24-F1
#
_cell.length_a   1.000
_cell.length_b   1.000
_cell.length_c   1.000
_cell.angle_alpha   90.00
_cell.angle_beta   90.00
_cell.angle_gamma   90.00
#
_symmetry.space_group_name_H-M   'P 1'
#
loop_
_entity.id
_entity.type
_entity.pdbx_description
1 polymer ?
#
loop_
_entity_poly.entity_id
_entity_poly.type
_entity_poly.pdbx_seq_one_letter_code
_entity_poly.pdbx_strand_id
1 'polypeptide(L)'
;MKAEKVMQQVRQMNSDSTSNSRLANISEEGAHALNNVNERVLQNETSVERFESVDPVTGAKTISVVERSVTQREIEMSSNRPMVALNPSEIGFMDDDASSKEGSSRR
;
A
#
# COMPACT_ATOMS: atom_id res chain seq x y z
N MET A 1 -20.48 -25.36 -14.18
CA MET A 1 -21.83 -24.76 -14.11
C MET A 1 -21.98 -23.59 -13.14
N LYS A 2 -21.39 -23.57 -11.92
CA LYS A 2 -21.58 -22.44 -10.98
C LYS A 2 -20.88 -21.12 -11.41
N ALA A 3 -19.64 -21.20 -11.93
CA ALA A 3 -18.86 -20.01 -12.29
C ALA A 3 -19.48 -19.18 -13.44
N GLU A 4 -20.09 -19.84 -14.41
CA GLU A 4 -20.72 -19.20 -15.57
C GLU A 4 -21.95 -18.36 -15.16
N LYS A 5 -22.76 -18.89 -14.23
CA LYS A 5 -23.91 -18.19 -13.68
C LYS A 5 -23.50 -16.95 -12.87
N VAL A 6 -22.40 -17.04 -12.13
CA VAL A 6 -21.83 -15.91 -11.38
C VAL A 6 -21.31 -14.84 -12.34
N MET A 7 -20.62 -15.22 -13.42
CA MET A 7 -20.15 -14.26 -14.43
C MET A 7 -21.30 -13.56 -15.16
N GLN A 8 -22.39 -14.25 -15.47
CA GLN A 8 -23.59 -13.62 -16.05
C GLN A 8 -24.25 -12.64 -15.07
N GLN A 9 -24.36 -13.01 -13.79
CA GLN A 9 -24.96 -12.14 -12.77
C GLN A 9 -24.15 -10.86 -12.57
N VAL A 10 -22.82 -10.95 -12.54
CA VAL A 10 -21.93 -9.77 -12.44
C VAL A 10 -22.09 -8.86 -13.65
N ARG A 11 -22.19 -9.42 -14.87
CA ARG A 11 -22.43 -8.62 -16.08
C ARG A 11 -23.78 -7.89 -16.04
N GLN A 12 -24.84 -8.56 -15.58
CA GLN A 12 -26.17 -7.97 -15.44
C GLN A 12 -26.19 -6.82 -14.42
N MET A 13 -25.56 -7.00 -13.25
CA MET A 13 -25.48 -5.94 -12.24
C MET A 13 -24.71 -4.72 -12.73
N ASN A 14 -23.66 -4.93 -13.53
CA ASN A 14 -22.87 -3.84 -14.10
C ASN A 14 -23.63 -3.12 -15.24
N SER A 15 -24.46 -3.82 -16.03
CA SER A 15 -25.30 -3.20 -17.06
C SER A 15 -26.51 -2.44 -16.49
N ASP A 16 -27.02 -2.86 -15.33
CA ASP A 16 -28.16 -2.22 -14.67
C ASP A 16 -27.73 -0.94 -13.90
N SER A 17 -26.42 -0.68 -13.79
CA SER A 17 -25.84 0.47 -13.08
C SER A 17 -25.98 1.82 -13.80
N THR A 18 -26.69 1.91 -14.92
CA THR A 18 -27.16 3.21 -15.45
C THR A 18 -28.40 3.73 -14.70
N SER A 19 -28.96 2.94 -13.78
CA SER A 19 -30.09 3.34 -12.93
C SER A 19 -29.84 3.02 -11.45
N ASN A 20 -28.82 3.61 -10.83
CA ASN A 20 -28.77 3.63 -9.37
C ASN A 20 -28.14 4.88 -8.75
N SER A 21 -28.97 5.93 -8.74
CA SER A 21 -28.99 7.03 -7.75
C SER A 21 -29.22 6.48 -6.32
N ARG A 22 -28.31 5.63 -5.80
CA ARG A 22 -28.39 5.09 -4.44
C ARG A 22 -27.05 5.01 -3.69
N LEU A 23 -25.98 5.59 -4.24
CA LEU A 23 -24.72 5.82 -3.50
C LEU A 23 -24.60 7.24 -2.95
N ALA A 24 -25.60 8.11 -3.16
CA ALA A 24 -25.56 9.51 -2.73
C ALA A 24 -25.84 9.74 -1.22
N ASN A 25 -26.12 8.69 -0.44
CA ASN A 25 -26.61 8.82 0.94
C ASN A 25 -25.74 8.18 2.03
N ILE A 26 -24.53 7.70 1.72
CA ILE A 26 -23.56 7.35 2.78
C ILE A 26 -22.81 8.62 3.16
N SER A 27 -23.36 9.25 4.20
CA SER A 27 -22.91 10.47 4.85
C SER A 27 -21.41 10.49 5.13
N GLU A 28 -20.79 11.54 4.61
CA GLU A 28 -19.47 12.06 4.90
C GLU A 28 -19.42 12.63 6.33
N GLU A 29 -19.30 11.77 7.34
CA GLU A 29 -19.07 12.23 8.73
C GLU A 29 -18.01 11.33 9.38
N GLY A 30 -16.75 11.66 9.12
CA GLY A 30 -15.59 10.91 9.63
C GLY A 30 -14.26 11.15 8.90
N ALA A 31 -14.23 11.92 7.82
CA ALA A 31 -13.02 12.19 7.02
C ALA A 31 -12.48 13.61 7.20
N HIS A 32 -12.46 14.15 8.43
CA HIS A 32 -11.81 15.44 8.69
C HIS A 32 -10.27 15.30 8.68
N ALA A 33 -9.66 15.13 7.49
CA ALA A 33 -8.27 15.54 7.18
C ALA A 33 -7.78 15.24 5.74
N LEU A 34 -8.52 14.51 4.88
CA LEU A 34 -8.05 14.14 3.53
C LEU A 34 -9.02 14.52 2.40
N ASN A 35 -9.83 15.56 2.59
CA ASN A 35 -10.87 16.00 1.66
C ASN A 35 -10.35 16.68 0.37
N ASN A 36 -9.15 16.36 -0.13
CA ASN A 36 -8.67 16.88 -1.42
C ASN A 36 -7.88 15.87 -2.24
N VAL A 37 -7.92 14.61 -1.87
CA VAL A 37 -7.25 13.53 -2.59
C VAL A 37 -8.32 12.61 -3.15
N ASN A 38 -8.69 12.83 -4.41
CA ASN A 38 -9.55 11.90 -5.12
C ASN A 38 -8.67 10.72 -5.56
N GLU A 39 -8.65 9.66 -4.76
CA GLU A 39 -7.90 8.44 -5.05
C GLU A 39 -8.79 7.39 -5.73
N ARG A 40 -8.36 6.84 -6.85
CA ARG A 40 -9.02 5.70 -7.51
C ARG A 40 -8.07 4.51 -7.66
N VAL A 41 -8.56 3.31 -7.34
CA VAL A 41 -7.83 2.06 -7.60
C VAL A 41 -7.98 1.72 -9.09
N LEU A 42 -6.86 1.63 -9.80
CA LEU A 42 -6.83 1.34 -11.24
C LEU A 42 -6.77 -0.17 -11.51
N GLN A 43 -5.92 -0.87 -10.77
CA GLN A 43 -5.65 -2.28 -11.03
C GLN A 43 -5.17 -2.98 -9.75
N ASN A 44 -5.59 -4.24 -9.58
CA ASN A 44 -5.06 -5.14 -8.58
C ASN A 44 -4.51 -6.38 -9.27
N GLU A 45 -3.26 -6.70 -9.01
CA GLU A 45 -2.61 -7.93 -9.46
C GLU A 45 -2.18 -8.75 -8.24
N THR A 46 -2.34 -10.06 -8.30
CA THR A 46 -1.87 -10.98 -7.25
C THR A 46 -1.15 -12.13 -7.93
N SER A 47 0.03 -12.46 -7.45
CA SER A 47 0.88 -13.53 -7.95
C SER A 47 1.31 -14.43 -6.80
N VAL A 48 1.39 -15.73 -7.08
CA VAL A 48 1.81 -16.76 -6.13
C VAL A 48 2.89 -17.59 -6.78
N GLU A 49 4.05 -17.65 -6.16
CA GLU A 49 5.18 -18.48 -6.57
C GLU A 49 5.39 -19.61 -5.56
N ARG A 50 5.73 -20.80 -6.08
CA ARG A 50 6.05 -21.96 -5.25
C ARG A 50 7.45 -22.44 -5.59
N PHE A 51 8.24 -22.65 -4.56
CA PHE A 51 9.60 -23.17 -4.65
C PHE A 51 9.68 -24.46 -3.87
N GLU A 52 10.12 -25.52 -4.52
CA GLU A 52 10.44 -26.79 -3.86
C GLU A 52 11.96 -26.92 -3.82
N SER A 53 12.50 -27.17 -2.64
CA SER A 53 13.90 -27.57 -2.46
C SER A 53 13.95 -28.93 -1.77
N VAL A 54 14.95 -29.71 -2.17
CA VAL A 54 15.22 -31.03 -1.59
C VAL A 54 16.59 -30.97 -0.93
N ASP A 55 16.65 -31.32 0.35
CA ASP A 55 17.92 -31.48 1.05
C ASP A 55 18.67 -32.68 0.44
N PRO A 56 19.87 -32.48 -0.13
CA PRO A 56 20.62 -33.55 -0.78
C PRO A 56 21.19 -34.59 0.21
N VAL A 57 21.27 -34.28 1.51
CA VAL A 57 21.81 -35.18 2.54
C VAL A 57 20.69 -35.98 3.19
N THR A 58 19.57 -35.33 3.52
CA THR A 58 18.46 -35.98 4.24
C THR A 58 17.30 -36.42 3.34
N GLY A 59 17.23 -35.91 2.11
CA GLY A 59 16.10 -36.10 1.21
C GLY A 59 14.84 -35.35 1.63
N ALA A 60 14.89 -34.54 2.69
CA ALA A 60 13.76 -33.76 3.16
C ALA A 60 13.33 -32.73 2.11
N LYS A 61 12.02 -32.62 1.89
CA LYS A 61 11.43 -31.65 0.97
C LYS A 61 10.95 -30.43 1.73
N THR A 62 11.38 -29.25 1.29
CA THR A 62 10.89 -27.98 1.79
C THR A 62 10.12 -27.29 0.67
N ILE A 63 8.89 -26.89 0.96
CA ILE A 63 8.05 -26.13 0.03
C ILE A 63 7.90 -24.72 0.58
N SER A 64 8.37 -23.74 -0.18
CA SER A 64 8.21 -22.31 0.11
C SER A 64 7.16 -21.71 -0.83
N VAL A 65 6.26 -20.91 -0.29
CA VAL A 65 5.23 -20.20 -1.06
C VAL A 65 5.43 -18.70 -0.85
N VAL A 66 5.54 -17.95 -1.94
CA VAL A 66 5.67 -16.50 -1.94
C VAL A 66 4.44 -15.91 -2.59
N GLU A 67 3.68 -15.12 -1.85
CA GLU A 67 2.53 -14.37 -2.35
C GLU A 67 2.90 -12.90 -2.48
N ARG A 68 2.59 -12.30 -3.64
CA ARG A 68 2.81 -10.86 -3.90
C ARG A 68 1.54 -10.24 -4.47
N SER A 69 1.12 -9.14 -3.89
CA SER A 69 0.01 -8.31 -4.37
C SER A 69 0.51 -6.93 -4.78
N VAL A 70 0.10 -6.47 -5.96
CA VAL A 70 0.40 -5.12 -6.47
C VAL A 70 -0.92 -4.39 -6.71
N THR A 71 -1.07 -3.21 -6.11
CA THR A 71 -2.23 -2.35 -6.31
C THR A 71 -1.78 -1.04 -6.94
N GLN A 72 -2.32 -0.73 -8.11
CA GLN A 72 -2.13 0.56 -8.77
C GLN A 72 -3.24 1.51 -8.35
N ARG A 73 -2.88 2.71 -7.91
CA ARG A 73 -3.80 3.79 -7.53
C ARG A 73 -3.41 5.07 -8.24
N GLU A 74 -4.41 5.85 -8.61
CA GLU A 74 -4.24 7.22 -9.07
C GLU A 74 -4.72 8.16 -7.99
N ILE A 75 -3.95 9.23 -7.78
CA ILE A 75 -4.14 10.20 -6.72
C ILE A 75 -4.28 11.56 -7.41
N GLU A 76 -5.50 12.07 -7.54
CA GLU A 76 -5.71 13.42 -8.05
C GLU A 76 -5.35 14.43 -6.97
N MET A 77 -4.18 15.04 -7.11
CA MET A 77 -3.76 16.15 -6.26
C MET A 77 -4.35 17.43 -6.84
N SER A 78 -5.34 18.01 -6.16
CA SER A 78 -5.83 19.35 -6.48
C SER A 78 -4.72 20.38 -6.20
N SER A 79 -3.98 20.72 -7.25
CA SER A 79 -2.92 21.74 -7.26
C SER A 79 -3.47 23.12 -6.95
N ASN A 80 -3.64 23.46 -5.67
CA ASN A 80 -3.84 24.83 -5.21
C ASN A 80 -2.95 25.22 -4.02
N ARG A 81 -1.91 24.44 -3.70
CA ARG A 81 -0.86 24.87 -2.76
C ARG A 81 0.50 24.85 -3.46
N PRO A 82 1.23 25.99 -3.52
CA PRO A 82 2.60 25.97 -4.00
C PRO A 82 3.40 25.05 -3.07
N MET A 83 4.09 24.07 -3.68
CA MET A 83 5.10 23.27 -3.00
C MET A 83 6.15 24.23 -2.42
N VAL A 84 6.09 24.49 -1.12
CA VAL A 84 7.22 25.08 -0.42
C VAL A 84 8.30 24.01 -0.46
N ALA A 85 9.33 24.21 -1.29
CA ALA A 85 10.51 23.39 -1.26
C ALA A 85 11.06 23.43 0.17
N LEU A 86 10.94 22.31 0.89
CA LEU A 86 11.59 22.16 2.19
C LEU A 86 13.09 22.28 1.93
N ASN A 87 13.69 23.38 2.39
CA ASN A 87 15.12 23.57 2.30
C ASN A 87 15.79 22.42 3.08
N PRO A 88 16.71 21.66 2.47
CA PRO A 88 17.37 20.54 3.15
C PRO A 88 18.17 20.97 4.39
N SER A 89 18.40 22.27 4.58
CA SER A 89 19.07 22.86 5.73
C SER A 89 18.25 22.83 7.04
N GLU A 90 16.96 22.47 7.03
CA GLU A 90 16.13 22.32 8.25
C GLU A 90 16.14 20.90 8.84
N ILE A 91 16.76 19.93 8.16
CA ILE A 91 17.02 18.60 8.75
C ILE A 91 18.27 18.73 9.63
N GLY A 92 18.08 19.32 10.81
CA GLY A 92 19.09 19.32 11.85
C GLY A 92 19.31 17.88 12.31
N PHE A 93 20.42 17.28 11.90
CA PHE A 93 20.97 16.13 12.61
C PHE A 93 21.38 16.64 13.99
N MET A 94 20.65 16.24 15.04
CA MET A 94 21.17 16.32 16.40
C MET A 94 22.38 15.37 16.42
N ASP A 95 23.58 15.94 16.33
CA ASP A 95 24.80 15.22 16.67
C ASP A 95 24.68 14.88 18.16
N ASP A 96 24.41 13.60 18.46
CA ASP A 96 24.48 13.07 19.81
C ASP A 96 25.94 13.21 20.30
N ASP A 97 26.21 14.34 20.96
CA ASP A 97 27.45 14.62 21.66
C ASP A 97 27.57 13.70 22.88
N ALA A 98 27.82 12.41 22.63
CA ALA A 98 28.26 11.46 23.64
C ALA A 98 29.73 11.73 23.97
N SER A 99 30.03 12.87 24.60
CA SER A 99 31.32 13.10 25.23
C SER A 99 31.43 12.18 26.46
N SER A 100 31.83 10.93 26.24
CA SER A 100 32.26 10.04 27.31
C SER A 100 33.62 10.54 27.80
N LYS A 101 33.61 11.42 28.81
CA LYS A 101 34.79 11.69 29.63
C LYS A 101 34.96 10.53 30.59
N GLU A 102 35.65 9.49 30.16
CA GLU A 102 36.38 8.62 31.09
C GLU A 102 37.82 9.13 31.23
N GLY A 103 38.24 9.33 32.48
CA GLY A 103 39.55 9.83 32.83
C GLY A 103 40.60 8.74 33.06
N SER A 104 41.76 9.20 33.56
CA SER A 104 42.96 8.46 33.99
C SER A 104 43.95 8.15 32.84
N SER A 105 45.24 8.46 32.91
CA SER A 105 46.13 8.33 34.06
C SER A 105 47.40 9.19 33.92
N ARG A 106 47.89 9.64 35.07
CA ARG A 106 49.16 10.36 35.26
C ARG A 106 50.35 9.50 34.85
N ARG A 107 51.31 10.09 34.12
CA ARG A 107 52.75 10.00 34.40
C ARG A 107 53.52 11.03 33.61
#